data_AF-A0A5K1FVD6-F1
#
_entry.id   AF-A0A5K1FVD6-F1
#
_cell.length_a   1.000
_cell.length_b   1.000
_cell.length_c   1.000
_cell.angle_alpha   90.00
_cell.angle_beta   90.00
_cell.angle_gamma   90.00
#
_symmetry.space_group_name_H-M   'P 1'
#
loop_
_entity.id
_entity.type
_entity.pdbx_description
1 polymer ?
#
loop_
_entity_poly.entity_id
_entity_poly.type
_entity_poly.pdbx_seq_one_letter_code
_entity_poly.pdbx_strand_id
1 'polypeptide(L)'
;DYCQHGSLDPKKVKGKIIACLSGLGDEGVRQGEVVKEAGGIGMIVCNDESAGNQLGIPEPHVLPATHLTANHSKDVLAYINST
;
A
#
# COMPACT_ATOMS: atom_id res chain seq x y z
N ASP A 1 -3.93 2.81 -6.37
CA ASP A 1 -5.15 2.97 -5.57
C ASP A 1 -4.76 3.11 -4.10
N TYR A 2 -5.57 3.76 -3.28
CA TYR A 2 -5.34 4.01 -1.86
C TYR A 2 -5.84 2.89 -0.95
N CYS A 3 -6.25 1.74 -1.50
CA CYS A 3 -6.74 0.59 -0.73
C CYS A 3 -7.84 0.97 0.28
N GLN A 4 -8.78 1.78 -0.19
CA GLN A 4 -9.95 2.19 0.58
C GLN A 4 -10.99 1.09 0.62
N HIS A 5 -11.90 1.16 1.60
CA HIS A 5 -12.96 0.17 1.75
C HIS A 5 -13.78 0.03 0.45
N GLY A 6 -13.92 -1.21 -0.05
CA GLY A 6 -14.61 -1.52 -1.30
C GLY A 6 -13.79 -1.32 -2.59
N SER A 7 -12.54 -0.84 -2.52
CA SER A 7 -11.66 -0.68 -3.71
C SER A 7 -11.00 -1.99 -4.17
N LEU A 8 -10.88 -2.96 -3.27
CA LEU A 8 -10.15 -4.20 -3.52
C LEU A 8 -11.08 -5.33 -3.93
N ASP A 9 -10.75 -6.02 -5.04
CA ASP A 9 -11.38 -7.29 -5.43
C ASP A 9 -10.75 -8.45 -4.63
N PRO A 10 -11.49 -9.10 -3.72
CA PRO A 10 -10.94 -10.17 -2.88
C PRO A 10 -10.39 -11.35 -3.69
N LYS A 11 -10.91 -11.60 -4.90
CA LYS A 11 -10.41 -12.68 -5.77
C LYS A 11 -9.00 -12.40 -6.29
N LYS A 12 -8.67 -11.11 -6.46
CA LYS A 12 -7.33 -10.68 -6.91
C LYS A 12 -6.37 -10.51 -5.75
N VAL A 13 -6.87 -10.16 -4.57
CA VAL A 13 -6.04 -9.82 -3.40
C VAL A 13 -5.64 -11.04 -2.56
N LYS A 14 -6.50 -12.05 -2.46
CA LYS A 14 -6.29 -13.19 -1.56
C LYS A 14 -4.90 -13.82 -1.72
N GLY A 15 -4.15 -13.88 -0.62
CA GLY A 15 -2.84 -14.51 -0.56
C GLY A 15 -1.68 -13.69 -1.15
N LYS A 16 -1.89 -12.40 -1.46
CA LYS A 16 -0.86 -11.53 -2.06
C LYS A 16 -0.43 -10.40 -1.15
N ILE A 17 0.74 -9.85 -1.46
CA ILE A 17 1.20 -8.55 -0.96
C ILE A 17 0.65 -7.47 -1.90
N ILE A 18 0.00 -6.46 -1.34
CA ILE A 18 -0.70 -5.42 -2.11
C ILE A 18 0.05 -4.10 -2.03
N ALA A 19 0.30 -3.48 -3.18
CA ALA A 19 0.82 -2.12 -3.26
C ALA A 19 -0.32 -1.10 -3.16
N CYS A 20 -0.28 -0.25 -2.14
CA CYS A 20 -1.25 0.79 -1.85
C CYS A 20 -0.56 2.14 -1.88
N LEU A 21 -1.19 3.17 -2.45
CA LEU A 21 -0.69 4.54 -2.28
C LEU A 21 -0.84 4.96 -0.82
N SER A 22 0.11 5.74 -0.30
CA SER A 22 0.02 6.33 1.03
C SER A 22 -1.30 7.08 1.17
N GLY A 23 -2.06 6.80 2.23
CA GLY A 23 -3.32 7.48 2.51
C GLY A 23 -3.11 8.97 2.83
N LEU A 24 -4.21 9.73 2.80
CA LEU A 24 -4.25 11.10 3.31
C LEU A 24 -4.83 11.08 4.74
N GLY A 25 -4.15 11.72 5.69
CA GLY A 25 -4.47 11.57 7.13
C GLY A 25 -4.02 10.21 7.66
N ASP A 26 -3.97 10.04 8.98
CA ASP A 26 -3.46 8.84 9.68
C ASP A 26 -4.30 7.56 9.42
N GLU A 27 -4.37 7.14 8.17
CA GLU A 27 -5.22 6.06 7.67
C GLU A 27 -4.46 4.74 7.49
N GLY A 28 -3.16 4.68 7.80
CA GLY A 28 -2.33 3.49 7.60
C GLY A 28 -2.88 2.24 8.28
N VAL A 29 -3.41 2.37 9.51
CA VAL A 29 -4.09 1.25 10.22
C VAL A 29 -5.27 0.75 9.39
N ARG A 30 -6.10 1.68 8.92
CA ARG A 30 -7.32 1.42 8.14
C ARG A 30 -6.99 0.77 6.79
N GLN A 31 -5.95 1.23 6.10
CA GLN A 31 -5.49 0.60 4.87
C GLN A 31 -5.05 -0.85 5.11
N GLY A 32 -4.32 -1.10 6.20
CA GLY A 32 -3.92 -2.44 6.61
C GLY A 32 -5.12 -3.34 6.90
N GLU A 33 -6.15 -2.82 7.56
CA GLU A 33 -7.40 -3.54 7.83
C GLU A 33 -8.12 -3.93 6.54
N VAL A 34 -8.29 -2.98 5.61
CA VAL A 34 -8.95 -3.24 4.31
C VAL A 34 -8.20 -4.32 3.51
N VAL A 35 -6.87 -4.25 3.46
CA VAL A 35 -6.07 -5.28 2.76
C VAL A 35 -6.22 -6.64 3.44
N LYS A 36 -6.20 -6.68 4.77
CA LYS A 36 -6.38 -7.92 5.55
C LYS A 36 -7.77 -8.53 5.35
N GLU A 37 -8.82 -7.72 5.38
CA GLU A 37 -10.21 -8.14 5.16
C GLU A 37 -10.42 -8.69 3.74
N ALA A 38 -9.76 -8.10 2.75
CA ALA A 38 -9.77 -8.62 1.38
C ALA A 38 -8.93 -9.90 1.19
N GLY A 39 -8.27 -10.39 2.26
CA GLY A 39 -7.46 -11.62 2.26
C GLY A 39 -6.01 -11.44 1.85
N GLY A 40 -5.51 -10.20 1.80
CA GLY A 40 -4.11 -9.89 1.57
C GLY A 40 -3.24 -10.32 2.76
N ILE A 41 -1.98 -10.68 2.48
CA ILE A 41 -1.04 -11.19 3.48
C ILE A 41 0.04 -10.16 3.87
N GLY A 42 0.10 -9.03 3.16
CA GLY A 42 1.04 -7.95 3.42
C GLY A 42 0.73 -6.73 2.56
N MET A 43 1.36 -5.61 2.89
CA MET A 43 1.14 -4.33 2.20
C MET A 43 2.45 -3.59 1.92
N ILE A 44 2.54 -2.98 0.75
CA ILE A 44 3.58 -2.01 0.41
C ILE A 44 2.89 -0.65 0.34
N VAL A 45 3.29 0.28 1.20
CA VAL A 45 2.79 1.65 1.18
C VAL A 45 3.71 2.47 0.27
N CYS A 46 3.16 2.98 -0.82
CA CYS A 46 3.86 3.69 -1.87
C CYS A 46 3.59 5.19 -1.74
N ASN A 47 4.63 5.98 -1.48
CA ASN A 47 4.51 7.44 -1.57
C ASN A 47 4.36 7.89 -3.01
N ASP A 48 3.55 8.94 -3.20
CA ASP A 48 3.49 9.65 -4.47
C ASP A 48 4.65 10.66 -4.61
N GLU A 49 4.79 11.25 -5.79
CA GLU A 49 5.86 12.21 -6.08
C GLU A 49 5.78 13.51 -5.26
N SER A 50 4.59 13.90 -4.80
CA SER A 50 4.38 15.12 -4.03
C SER A 50 5.00 15.04 -2.63
N ALA A 51 5.18 13.83 -2.10
CA ALA A 51 5.92 13.59 -0.86
C ALA A 51 7.45 13.70 -1.01
N GLY A 52 7.97 13.86 -2.24
CA GLY A 52 9.40 13.85 -2.52
C GLY A 52 10.07 12.52 -2.18
N ASN A 53 11.38 12.53 -1.95
CA ASN A 53 12.17 11.32 -1.64
C ASN A 53 12.28 11.01 -0.14
N GLN A 54 11.44 11.61 0.68
CA GLN A 54 11.43 11.36 2.11
C GLN A 54 10.51 10.18 2.43
N LEU A 55 10.88 9.39 3.43
CA LEU A 55 9.95 8.43 4.03
C LEU A 55 8.85 9.22 4.74
N GLY A 56 7.60 8.77 4.59
CA GLY A 56 6.46 9.38 5.25
C GLY A 56 6.54 9.25 6.78
N ILE A 57 5.53 9.80 7.46
CA ILE A 57 5.36 9.56 8.90
C ILE A 57 5.10 8.06 9.08
N PRO A 58 5.81 7.36 9.99
CA PRO A 58 5.58 5.95 10.23
C PRO A 58 4.17 5.70 10.75
N GLU A 59 3.40 4.85 10.07
CA GLU A 59 2.06 4.46 10.46
C GLU A 59 2.02 2.99 10.94
N PRO A 60 1.25 2.67 11.98
CA PRO A 60 1.04 1.28 12.38
C PRO A 60 0.12 0.55 11.41
N HIS A 61 0.35 -0.76 11.24
CA HIS A 61 -0.45 -1.63 10.36
C HIS A 61 -0.78 -2.97 11.03
N VAL A 62 -1.96 -3.52 10.73
CA VAL A 62 -2.47 -4.80 11.30
C VAL A 62 -1.95 -6.06 10.61
N LEU A 63 -1.07 -5.88 9.61
CA LEU A 63 -0.39 -6.90 8.83
C LEU A 63 1.06 -6.45 8.56
N PRO A 64 1.96 -7.35 8.11
CA PRO A 64 3.31 -6.94 7.70
C PRO A 64 3.25 -5.90 6.59
N ALA A 65 3.85 -4.73 6.84
CA ALA A 65 3.86 -3.63 5.89
C ALA A 65 5.21 -2.92 5.86
N THR A 66 5.54 -2.34 4.71
CA THR A 66 6.71 -1.47 4.55
C THR A 66 6.33 -0.20 3.78
N HIS A 67 6.96 0.91 4.14
CA HIS A 67 6.78 2.19 3.47
C HIS A 67 7.93 2.46 2.52
N LEU A 68 7.62 2.91 1.31
CA LEU A 68 8.59 3.28 0.28
C LEU A 68 8.62 4.79 0.07
N THR A 69 9.80 5.31 -0.25
CA THR A 69 9.96 6.65 -0.83
C THR A 69 9.33 6.71 -2.23
N ALA A 70 9.10 7.91 -2.76
CA ALA A 70 8.53 8.07 -4.10
C ALA A 70 9.34 7.36 -5.19
N ASN A 71 10.67 7.46 -5.16
CA ASN A 71 11.52 6.78 -6.15
C ASN A 71 11.37 5.25 -6.12
N HIS A 72 11.47 4.62 -4.95
CA HIS A 72 11.30 3.17 -4.84
C HIS A 72 9.87 2.72 -5.16
N SER A 73 8.88 3.57 -4.86
CA SER A 73 7.49 3.33 -5.24
C SER A 73 7.33 3.23 -6.75
N LYS A 74 7.99 4.13 -7.51
CA LYS A 74 8.01 4.07 -8.98
C LYS A 74 8.62 2.78 -9.48
N ASP A 75 9.75 2.37 -8.93
CA ASP A 75 10.44 1.14 -9.36
C ASP A 75 9.57 -0.10 -9.14
N VAL A 76 8.94 -0.21 -7.96
CA VAL A 76 8.03 -1.33 -7.64
C VAL A 76 6.78 -1.30 -8.52
N LEU A 77 6.16 -0.14 -8.73
CA LEU A 77 4.98 -0.04 -9.58
C LEU A 77 5.31 -0.32 -11.06
N ALA A 78 6.47 0.10 -11.54
CA ALA A 78 6.94 -0.22 -12.88
C ALA A 78 7.16 -1.74 -13.04
N TYR A 79 7.76 -2.39 -12.04
CA TYR A 79 7.91 -3.84 -12.01
C TYR A 79 6.55 -4.55 -12.08
N ILE A 80 5.59 -4.17 -11.22
CA ILE A 80 4.24 -4.77 -11.20
C ILE A 80 3.53 -4.64 -12.56
N ASN A 81 3.68 -3.49 -13.24
CA ASN A 81 3.04 -3.25 -14.53
C ASN A 81 3.75 -3.89 -15.73
N SER A 82 4.94 -4.46 -15.53
CA SER A 82 5.74 -5.09 -16.58
C SER A 82 5.54 -6.61 -16.71
N THR A 83 4.73 -7.19 -15.82
CA THR A 83 4.45 -8.63 -15.70
C THR A 83 2.96 -8.90 -15.76
#